data_AF-A0A950UFF8-F1
#
_entry.id   AF-A0A950UFF8-F1
#
_cell.length_a   1.000
_cell.length_b   1.000
_cell.length_c   1.000
_cell.angle_alpha   90.00
_cell.angle_beta   90.00
_cell.angle_gamma   90.00
#
_symmetry.space_group_name_H-M   'P 1'
#
loop_
_entity.id
_entity.type
_entity.pdbx_description
1 polymer ?
#
loop_
_entity_poly.entity_id
_entity_poly.type
_entity_poly.pdbx_seq_one_letter_code
_entity_poly.pdbx_strand_id
1 'polypeptide(L)'
;MWGVRTAGAAALALAAALSMSGCSSLVEAIEPPPLQAAVPPFPPPPPGSQPMTAAQRVPPPGRGDTHAEMVSWLSTRGYRDFQVAALVQLANTESGFRPCVIGPGGYHYLFQWGGSRLRQLHDYAQTSGCPQLKTQLAFTDKELHDPKFSCFWGATTTPAAYVELRRIFGRGSC
;
A
#
# COMPACT_ATOMS: atom_id res chain seq x y z
N MET A 1 35.66 52.02 13.24
CA MET A 1 35.68 52.57 11.87
C MET A 1 34.49 52.00 11.11
N TRP A 2 33.73 52.90 10.49
CA TRP A 2 32.49 52.72 9.73
C TRP A 2 32.69 51.97 8.40
N GLY A 3 31.58 51.41 7.88
CA GLY A 3 31.37 51.07 6.46
C GLY A 3 30.22 50.06 6.33
N VAL A 4 28.94 50.43 6.42
CA VAL A 4 28.06 51.04 5.39
C VAL A 4 27.90 50.20 4.10
N ARG A 5 26.78 49.45 4.07
CA ARG A 5 25.77 49.21 3.00
C ARG A 5 26.11 49.49 1.53
N THR A 6 25.73 48.55 0.67
CA THR A 6 25.03 48.73 -0.64
C THR A 6 24.31 47.39 -0.93
N ALA A 7 22.99 47.25 -1.06
CA ALA A 7 21.99 47.87 -1.95
C ALA A 7 22.26 47.59 -3.43
N GLY A 8 21.57 46.60 -4.00
CA GLY A 8 21.48 46.33 -5.43
C GLY A 8 20.07 45.88 -5.78
N ALA A 9 19.29 46.78 -6.38
CA ALA A 9 17.90 46.60 -6.74
C ALA A 9 17.72 46.09 -8.18
N ALA A 10 16.58 45.42 -8.38
CA ALA A 10 15.71 45.43 -9.56
C ALA A 10 16.24 44.98 -10.94
N ALA A 11 15.57 43.96 -11.49
CA ALA A 11 15.23 43.92 -12.92
C ALA A 11 13.88 43.20 -13.10
N LEU A 12 12.83 43.99 -13.35
CA LEU A 12 11.51 43.60 -13.85
C LEU A 12 11.56 43.75 -15.38
N ALA A 13 11.05 42.77 -16.14
CA ALA A 13 10.66 42.98 -17.53
C ALA A 13 9.49 42.05 -17.90
N LEU A 14 8.31 42.67 -18.03
CA LEU A 14 7.13 42.14 -18.72
C LEU A 14 7.38 42.11 -20.23
N ALA A 15 6.90 41.07 -20.92
CA ALA A 15 6.56 41.16 -22.33
C ALA A 15 5.30 40.33 -22.62
N ALA A 16 4.23 41.02 -22.98
CA ALA A 16 2.98 40.48 -23.48
C ALA A 16 2.84 40.86 -24.96
N ALA A 17 2.38 39.93 -25.80
CA ALA A 17 1.67 40.18 -27.06
C ALA A 17 1.18 38.82 -27.58
N LEU A 18 -0.12 38.49 -27.55
CA LEU A 18 -1.17 38.91 -28.48
C LEU A 18 -0.86 38.57 -29.94
N SER A 19 -1.57 37.58 -30.47
CA SER A 19 -1.80 37.41 -31.90
C SER A 19 -3.22 36.89 -32.08
N MET A 20 -4.15 37.83 -32.25
CA MET A 20 -5.47 37.59 -32.84
C MET A 20 -5.39 37.90 -34.34
N SER A 21 -5.78 36.94 -35.17
CA SER A 21 -6.16 37.09 -36.58
C SER A 21 -6.94 35.81 -36.89
N GLY A 22 -8.18 35.77 -37.34
CA GLY A 22 -9.01 36.75 -38.02
C GLY A 22 -9.71 36.02 -39.18
N CYS A 23 -11.01 36.26 -39.34
CA CYS A 23 -11.90 35.89 -40.46
C CYS A 23 -12.69 34.57 -40.40
N SER A 24 -13.95 34.75 -40.00
CA SER A 24 -15.14 33.95 -40.28
C SER A 24 -15.33 33.62 -41.77
N SER A 25 -15.86 32.43 -42.07
CA SER A 25 -17.07 32.20 -42.89
C SER A 25 -17.19 30.73 -43.28
N LEU A 26 -18.17 30.02 -42.71
CA LEU A 26 -19.05 29.01 -43.33
C LEU A 26 -19.71 28.20 -42.21
N VAL A 27 -20.81 28.73 -41.68
CA VAL A 27 -21.83 27.89 -41.03
C VAL A 27 -22.56 27.20 -42.17
N GLU A 28 -22.03 26.04 -42.57
CA GLU A 28 -22.75 25.10 -43.41
C GLU A 28 -23.44 24.12 -42.47
N ALA A 29 -24.76 24.05 -42.61
CA ALA A 29 -25.62 23.17 -41.83
C ALA A 29 -25.21 21.71 -42.05
N ILE A 30 -24.65 21.08 -41.02
CA ILE A 30 -24.50 19.62 -40.95
C ILE A 30 -25.22 19.18 -39.68
N GLU A 31 -26.41 18.63 -39.90
CA GLU A 31 -27.21 17.87 -38.96
C GLU A 31 -26.35 16.81 -38.24
N PRO A 32 -26.39 16.71 -36.89
CA PRO A 32 -25.64 15.68 -36.20
C PRO A 32 -26.19 14.29 -36.57
N PRO A 33 -25.34 13.33 -36.96
CA PRO A 33 -25.80 11.97 -37.21
C PRO A 33 -26.37 11.38 -35.91
N PRO A 34 -27.44 10.55 -35.98
CA PRO A 34 -27.92 9.89 -34.79
C PRO A 34 -26.83 8.99 -34.21
N LEU A 35 -26.52 9.18 -32.93
CA LEU A 35 -25.66 8.29 -32.14
C LEU A 35 -26.32 6.91 -32.04
N GLN A 36 -26.12 6.05 -33.05
CA GLN A 36 -26.33 4.62 -32.91
C GLN A 36 -25.05 4.01 -32.34
N ALA A 37 -24.89 4.09 -31.02
CA ALA A 37 -23.96 3.24 -30.30
C ALA A 37 -24.52 1.81 -30.30
N ALA A 38 -24.28 1.06 -31.38
CA ALA A 38 -24.45 -0.38 -31.39
C ALA A 38 -23.33 -0.99 -30.53
N VAL A 39 -23.59 -1.17 -29.23
CA VAL A 39 -22.74 -1.98 -28.36
C VAL A 39 -22.94 -3.45 -28.78
N PRO A 40 -21.93 -4.15 -29.30
CA PRO A 40 -22.07 -5.58 -29.56
C PRO A 40 -22.30 -6.30 -28.22
N PRO A 41 -23.17 -7.32 -28.16
CA PRO A 41 -23.33 -8.12 -26.95
C PRO A 41 -21.98 -8.76 -26.58
N PHE A 42 -21.60 -8.64 -25.31
CA PHE A 42 -20.40 -9.31 -24.77
C PHE A 42 -20.44 -10.81 -25.10
N PRO A 43 -19.31 -11.42 -25.50
CA PRO A 43 -19.25 -12.86 -25.67
C PRO A 43 -19.54 -13.56 -24.34
N PRO A 44 -20.27 -14.70 -24.35
CA PRO A 44 -20.50 -15.47 -23.14
C PRO A 44 -19.16 -15.93 -22.53
N PRO A 45 -19.05 -15.99 -21.19
CA PRO A 45 -17.85 -16.48 -20.55
C PRO A 45 -17.58 -17.94 -20.97
N PRO A 46 -16.31 -18.34 -21.11
CA PRO A 46 -15.95 -19.70 -21.49
C PRO A 46 -16.53 -20.72 -20.49
N PRO A 47 -17.06 -21.86 -20.96
CA PRO A 47 -17.54 -22.93 -20.11
C PRO A 47 -16.37 -23.49 -19.28
N GLY A 48 -16.37 -23.21 -17.98
CA GLY A 48 -15.27 -23.56 -17.07
C GLY A 48 -14.92 -22.49 -16.04
N SER A 49 -15.45 -21.26 -16.16
CA SER A 49 -15.41 -20.28 -15.08
C SER A 49 -16.37 -20.69 -13.96
N GLN A 50 -16.00 -21.73 -13.21
CA GLN A 50 -16.67 -22.01 -11.95
C GLN A 50 -16.54 -20.75 -11.08
N PRO A 51 -17.64 -20.21 -10.53
CA PRO A 51 -17.52 -19.23 -9.47
C PRO A 51 -16.68 -19.90 -8.39
N MET A 52 -15.54 -19.31 -8.04
CA MET A 52 -14.83 -19.69 -6.82
C MET A 52 -15.90 -19.71 -5.74
N THR A 53 -16.24 -20.92 -5.27
CA THR A 53 -17.17 -21.11 -4.18
C THR A 53 -16.75 -20.15 -3.09
N ALA A 54 -17.73 -19.48 -2.49
CA ALA A 54 -17.58 -18.59 -1.35
C ALA A 54 -16.95 -19.31 -0.14
N ALA A 55 -15.70 -19.76 -0.26
CA ALA A 55 -14.84 -20.15 0.83
C ALA A 55 -14.86 -18.95 1.77
N GLN A 56 -15.47 -19.18 2.92
CA GLN A 56 -16.19 -18.19 3.69
C GLN A 56 -15.44 -16.86 3.79
N ARG A 57 -16.13 -15.76 3.48
CA ARG A 57 -15.71 -14.44 3.96
C ARG A 57 -15.89 -14.43 5.47
N VAL A 58 -14.98 -15.09 6.19
CA VAL A 58 -14.86 -14.95 7.64
C VAL A 58 -14.56 -13.47 7.86
N PRO A 59 -15.42 -12.75 8.60
CA PRO A 59 -15.14 -11.35 8.89
C PRO A 59 -13.78 -11.26 9.58
N PRO A 60 -13.00 -10.20 9.32
CA PRO A 60 -11.73 -10.02 10.01
C PRO A 60 -11.95 -10.03 11.53
N PRO A 61 -11.03 -10.64 12.30
CA PRO A 61 -11.13 -10.67 13.75
C PRO A 61 -11.18 -9.26 14.35
N GLY A 62 -11.76 -9.15 15.55
CA GLY A 62 -11.68 -7.92 16.34
C GLY A 62 -10.23 -7.59 16.72
N ARG A 63 -9.98 -6.40 17.26
CA ARG A 63 -8.62 -5.97 17.64
C ARG A 63 -8.01 -6.87 18.73
N GLY A 64 -8.79 -7.20 19.75
CA GLY A 64 -8.37 -8.10 20.83
C GLY A 64 -8.07 -9.51 20.32
N ASP A 65 -8.94 -10.04 19.46
CA ASP A 65 -8.75 -11.36 18.83
C ASP A 65 -7.52 -11.38 17.92
N THR A 66 -7.28 -10.28 17.18
CA THR A 66 -6.10 -10.13 16.33
C THR A 66 -4.82 -10.17 17.18
N HIS A 67 -4.77 -9.44 18.28
CA HIS A 67 -3.63 -9.47 19.20
C HIS A 67 -3.39 -10.87 19.76
N ALA A 68 -4.44 -11.52 20.29
CA ALA A 68 -4.33 -12.86 20.87
C ALA A 68 -3.87 -13.90 19.84
N GLU A 69 -4.43 -13.85 18.62
CA GLU A 69 -4.05 -14.72 17.51
C GLU A 69 -2.59 -14.49 17.09
N MET A 70 -2.13 -13.24 17.02
CA MET A 70 -0.73 -12.93 16.71
C MET A 70 0.23 -13.55 17.72
N VAL A 71 -0.02 -13.35 19.02
CA VAL A 71 0.82 -13.89 20.10
C VAL A 71 0.85 -15.41 19.99
N SER A 72 -0.31 -16.05 19.91
CA SER A 72 -0.42 -17.51 19.79
C SER A 72 0.32 -18.03 18.56
N TRP A 73 0.04 -17.49 17.38
CA TRP A 73 0.60 -17.95 16.12
C TRP A 73 2.13 -17.81 16.09
N LEU A 74 2.67 -16.66 16.49
CA LEU A 74 4.11 -16.41 16.49
C LEU A 74 4.84 -17.29 17.52
N SER A 75 4.29 -17.44 18.73
CA SER A 75 4.87 -18.33 19.73
C SER A 75 4.92 -19.79 19.27
N THR A 76 3.85 -20.28 18.61
CA THR A 76 3.85 -21.65 18.05
C THR A 76 4.85 -21.86 16.92
N ARG A 77 5.33 -20.76 16.31
CA ARG A 77 6.34 -20.76 15.23
C ARG A 77 7.77 -20.61 15.75
N GLY A 78 7.98 -20.59 17.06
CA GLY A 78 9.31 -20.56 17.66
C GLY A 78 9.93 -19.16 17.77
N TYR A 79 9.13 -18.11 17.57
CA TYR A 79 9.57 -16.74 17.86
C TYR A 79 9.83 -16.59 19.36
N ARG A 80 10.93 -15.92 19.72
CA ARG A 80 11.24 -15.59 21.12
C ARG A 80 10.26 -14.53 21.63
N ASP A 81 9.98 -14.51 22.93
CA ASP A 81 8.99 -13.58 23.51
C ASP A 81 9.23 -12.11 23.14
N PHE A 82 10.49 -11.66 23.10
CA PHE A 82 10.79 -10.29 22.69
C PHE A 82 10.56 -10.01 21.19
N GLN A 83 10.70 -11.04 20.34
CA GLN A 83 10.40 -10.93 18.91
C GLN A 83 8.89 -10.87 18.68
N VAL A 84 8.14 -11.69 19.43
CA VAL A 84 6.68 -11.64 19.45
C VAL A 84 6.22 -10.24 19.89
N ALA A 85 6.76 -9.75 21.02
CA ALA A 85 6.44 -8.41 21.53
C ALA A 85 6.75 -7.31 20.51
N ALA A 86 7.87 -7.40 19.80
CA ALA A 86 8.25 -6.43 18.77
C ALA A 86 7.29 -6.44 17.56
N LEU A 87 6.87 -7.62 17.10
CA LEU A 87 5.89 -7.76 16.01
C LEU A 87 4.49 -7.30 16.42
N VAL A 88 4.06 -7.61 17.64
CA VAL A 88 2.80 -7.12 18.21
C VAL A 88 2.82 -5.60 18.34
N GLN A 89 3.93 -5.03 18.80
CA GLN A 89 4.12 -3.59 18.86
C GLN A 89 4.05 -2.96 17.46
N LEU A 90 4.71 -3.57 16.46
CA LEU A 90 4.62 -3.12 15.08
C LEU A 90 3.18 -3.13 14.57
N ALA A 91 2.43 -4.23 14.72
CA ALA A 91 1.04 -4.29 14.28
C ALA A 91 0.15 -3.25 14.97
N ASN A 92 0.38 -2.96 16.25
CA ASN A 92 -0.32 -1.89 16.96
C ASN A 92 0.00 -0.52 16.34
N THR A 93 1.28 -0.23 16.10
CA THR A 93 1.73 1.03 15.51
C THR A 93 1.22 1.22 14.09
N GLU A 94 1.24 0.17 13.27
CA GLU A 94 0.91 0.24 11.85
C GLU A 94 -0.60 0.26 11.59
N SER A 95 -1.37 -0.58 12.29
CA SER A 95 -2.80 -0.78 11.99
C SER A 95 -3.73 -0.69 13.20
N GLY A 96 -3.19 -0.60 14.41
CA GLY A 96 -3.97 -0.74 15.64
C GLY A 96 -4.68 -2.10 15.70
N PHE A 97 -4.01 -3.16 15.24
CA PHE A 97 -4.55 -4.52 15.12
C PHE A 97 -5.78 -4.65 14.21
N ARG A 98 -5.82 -3.89 13.12
CA ARG A 98 -6.91 -3.97 12.13
C ARG A 98 -6.40 -4.65 10.86
N PRO A 99 -6.62 -5.97 10.68
CA PRO A 99 -6.01 -6.71 9.58
C PRO A 99 -6.52 -6.29 8.18
N CYS A 100 -7.67 -5.61 8.09
CA CYS A 100 -8.23 -5.15 6.82
C CYS A 100 -8.30 -3.61 6.70
N VAL A 101 -7.41 -2.87 7.39
CA VAL A 101 -7.36 -1.41 7.26
C VAL A 101 -6.54 -0.98 6.03
N ILE A 102 -6.92 0.13 5.41
CA ILE A 102 -6.08 0.87 4.47
C ILE A 102 -5.68 2.16 5.17
N GLY A 103 -4.37 2.36 5.35
CA GLY A 103 -3.82 3.56 5.98
C GLY A 103 -3.50 4.68 4.98
N PRO A 104 -3.01 5.82 5.48
CA PRO A 104 -2.61 6.95 4.67
C PRO A 104 -1.57 6.56 3.62
N GLY A 105 -1.64 7.12 2.41
CA GLY A 105 -0.69 6.79 1.34
C GLY A 105 -0.92 5.43 0.67
N GLY A 106 -2.04 4.76 0.96
CA GLY A 106 -2.41 3.51 0.30
C GLY A 106 -1.60 2.31 0.79
N TYR A 107 -1.20 2.31 2.07
CA TYR A 107 -0.64 1.13 2.72
C TYR A 107 -1.76 0.25 3.29
N HIS A 108 -1.59 -1.07 3.23
CA HIS A 108 -2.66 -2.02 3.50
C HIS A 108 -2.34 -2.95 4.68
N TYR A 109 -3.40 -3.30 5.40
CA TYR A 109 -3.50 -4.43 6.31
C TYR A 109 -2.62 -4.32 7.57
N LEU A 110 -2.38 -5.47 8.23
CA LEU A 110 -1.83 -5.55 9.58
C LEU A 110 -0.50 -4.78 9.76
N PHE A 111 0.41 -4.89 8.78
CA PHE A 111 1.73 -4.26 8.82
C PHE A 111 1.92 -3.18 7.74
N GLN A 112 0.83 -2.63 7.20
CA GLN A 112 0.85 -1.50 6.27
C GLN A 112 1.76 -1.75 5.05
N TRP A 113 1.57 -2.88 4.36
CA TRP A 113 2.30 -3.20 3.14
C TRP A 113 1.90 -2.26 2.00
N GLY A 114 2.88 -1.84 1.21
CA GLY A 114 2.68 -1.03 0.01
C GLY A 114 3.52 -1.53 -1.18
N GLY A 115 3.26 -0.97 -2.36
CA GLY A 115 4.08 -1.19 -3.56
C GLY A 115 4.26 -2.67 -3.92
N SER A 116 5.51 -3.07 -4.16
CA SER A 116 5.86 -4.45 -4.53
C SER A 116 5.53 -5.48 -3.45
N ARG A 117 5.67 -5.12 -2.16
CA ARG A 117 5.39 -6.02 -1.05
C ARG A 117 3.90 -6.32 -0.92
N LEU A 118 3.05 -5.31 -1.16
CA LEU A 118 1.60 -5.53 -1.22
C LEU A 118 1.21 -6.47 -2.36
N ARG A 119 1.81 -6.30 -3.55
CA ARG A 119 1.59 -7.23 -4.67
C ARG A 119 2.01 -8.65 -4.30
N GLN A 120 3.17 -8.82 -3.69
CA GLN A 120 3.65 -10.12 -3.22
C GLN A 120 2.71 -10.75 -2.17
N LEU A 121 2.10 -9.95 -1.30
CA LEU A 121 1.09 -10.43 -0.35
C LEU A 121 -0.18 -10.89 -1.08
N HIS A 122 -0.67 -10.13 -2.06
CA HIS A 122 -1.82 -10.53 -2.88
C HIS A 122 -1.55 -11.81 -3.67
N ASP A 123 -0.37 -11.93 -4.27
CA ASP A 123 0.07 -13.14 -4.97
C ASP A 123 0.18 -14.32 -3.99
N TYR A 124 0.78 -14.12 -2.81
CA TYR A 124 0.88 -15.16 -1.79
C TYR A 124 -0.50 -15.61 -1.28
N ALA A 125 -1.42 -14.67 -1.11
CA ALA A 125 -2.77 -14.93 -0.62
C ALA A 125 -3.76 -15.36 -1.71
N GLN A 126 -3.36 -15.32 -2.98
CA GLN A 126 -4.22 -15.59 -4.14
C GLN A 126 -5.52 -14.76 -4.11
N THR A 127 -5.41 -13.48 -3.74
CA THR A 127 -6.55 -12.56 -3.65
C THR A 127 -6.11 -11.12 -3.87
N SER A 128 -6.98 -10.32 -4.50
CA SER A 128 -6.85 -8.86 -4.58
C SER A 128 -7.51 -8.12 -3.41
N GLY A 129 -8.26 -8.85 -2.56
CA GLY A 129 -8.93 -8.32 -1.37
C GLY A 129 -8.07 -8.41 -0.11
N CYS A 130 -8.67 -8.13 1.05
CA CYS A 130 -8.00 -8.33 2.33
C CYS A 130 -7.72 -9.82 2.58
N PRO A 131 -6.45 -10.24 2.74
CA PRO A 131 -6.13 -11.61 3.12
C PRO A 131 -6.56 -11.93 4.56
N GLN A 132 -6.79 -13.21 4.85
CA GLN A 132 -7.04 -13.66 6.22
C GLN A 132 -5.86 -13.33 7.15
N LEU A 133 -6.12 -13.09 8.43
CA LEU A 133 -5.07 -12.74 9.40
C LEU A 133 -3.92 -13.75 9.40
N LYS A 134 -4.23 -15.06 9.46
CA LYS A 134 -3.21 -16.12 9.42
C LYS A 134 -2.37 -16.09 8.13
N THR A 135 -2.96 -15.74 6.99
CA THR A 135 -2.24 -15.58 5.72
C THR A 135 -1.30 -14.37 5.77
N GLN A 136 -1.73 -13.27 6.37
CA GLN A 136 -0.87 -12.09 6.58
C GLN A 136 0.32 -12.43 7.49
N LEU A 137 0.10 -13.17 8.59
CA LEU A 137 1.16 -13.62 9.49
C LEU A 137 2.13 -14.59 8.81
N ALA A 138 1.61 -15.54 8.03
CA ALA A 138 2.43 -16.47 7.27
C ALA A 138 3.27 -15.75 6.19
N PHE A 139 2.73 -14.70 5.57
CA PHE A 139 3.49 -13.86 4.66
C PHE A 139 4.60 -13.08 5.38
N THR A 140 4.32 -12.51 6.57
CA THR A 140 5.35 -11.87 7.41
C THR A 140 6.45 -12.85 7.81
N ASP A 141 6.09 -14.06 8.22
CA ASP A 141 7.03 -15.13 8.57
C ASP A 141 7.96 -15.46 7.39
N LYS A 142 7.38 -15.67 6.20
CA LYS A 142 8.12 -15.85 4.96
C LYS A 142 9.07 -14.69 4.68
N GLU A 143 8.58 -13.45 4.81
CA GLU A 143 9.38 -12.26 4.60
C GLU A 143 10.58 -12.26 5.54
N LEU A 144 10.36 -12.41 6.85
CA LEU A 144 11.41 -12.36 7.87
C LEU A 144 12.52 -13.40 7.68
N HIS A 145 12.25 -14.53 7.03
CA HIS A 145 13.26 -15.53 6.70
C HIS A 145 14.14 -15.18 5.47
N ASP A 146 13.86 -14.08 4.78
CA ASP A 146 14.75 -13.55 3.75
C ASP A 146 16.09 -13.09 4.39
N PRO A 147 17.26 -13.50 3.85
CA PRO A 147 18.57 -13.12 4.39
C PRO A 147 18.77 -11.63 4.63
N LYS A 148 18.11 -10.77 3.85
CA LYS A 148 18.19 -9.31 3.99
C LYS A 148 17.54 -8.79 5.28
N PHE A 149 16.82 -9.63 6.02
CA PHE A 149 16.16 -9.31 7.30
C PHE A 149 16.83 -9.98 8.51
N SER A 150 18.04 -10.51 8.33
CA SER A 150 18.81 -11.20 9.37
C SER A 150 19.02 -10.41 10.66
N CYS A 151 19.04 -9.08 10.64
CA CYS A 151 19.22 -8.26 11.86
C CYS A 151 18.08 -8.41 12.86
N PHE A 152 16.85 -8.68 12.40
CA PHE A 152 15.74 -8.99 13.29
C PHE A 152 16.01 -10.27 14.09
N TRP A 153 16.62 -11.28 13.45
CA TRP A 153 16.99 -12.54 14.10
C TRP A 153 18.22 -12.41 15.00
N GLY A 154 19.11 -11.47 14.69
CA GLY A 154 20.27 -11.12 15.53
C GLY A 154 19.93 -10.26 16.75
N ALA A 155 18.74 -9.67 16.81
CA ALA A 155 18.32 -8.86 17.94
C ALA A 155 18.14 -9.69 19.21
N THR A 156 18.45 -9.10 20.37
CA THR A 156 18.40 -9.77 21.68
C THR A 156 17.37 -9.18 22.65
N THR A 157 16.72 -8.09 22.27
CA THR A 157 15.74 -7.37 23.11
C THR A 157 14.57 -6.87 22.25
N THR A 158 13.42 -6.60 22.89
CA THR A 158 12.23 -6.06 22.19
C THR A 158 12.52 -4.74 21.49
N PRO A 159 13.17 -3.74 22.13
CA PRO A 159 13.45 -2.47 21.47
C PRO A 159 14.36 -2.63 20.26
N ALA A 160 15.40 -3.47 20.35
CA ALA A 160 16.29 -3.74 19.22
C ALA A 160 15.54 -4.41 18.06
N ALA A 161 14.77 -5.47 18.34
CA ALA A 161 13.97 -6.15 17.32
C ALA A 161 12.94 -5.21 16.66
N TYR A 162 12.30 -4.33 17.44
CA TYR A 162 11.35 -3.34 16.93
C TYR A 162 12.03 -2.30 16.03
N VAL A 163 13.22 -1.80 16.40
CA VAL A 163 14.00 -0.89 15.54
C VAL A 163 14.35 -1.55 14.21
N GLU A 164 14.79 -2.80 14.24
CA GLU A 164 15.08 -3.54 13.00
C GLU A 164 13.84 -3.76 12.15
N LEU A 165 12.69 -4.09 12.76
CA LEU A 165 11.42 -4.20 12.03
C LEU A 165 11.03 -2.88 11.36
N ARG A 166 11.17 -1.74 12.05
CA ARG A 166 10.86 -0.42 11.46
C ARG A 166 11.80 -0.08 10.30
N ARG A 167 13.09 -0.46 10.40
CA ARG A 167 14.05 -0.33 9.30
C ARG A 167 13.64 -1.22 8.11
N ILE A 168 13.40 -2.50 8.37
CA ILE A 168 13.03 -3.52 7.35
C ILE A 168 11.75 -3.13 6.62
N PHE A 169 10.70 -2.76 7.35
CA PHE A 169 9.41 -2.44 6.73
C PHE A 169 9.42 -1.10 5.98
N GLY A 170 10.29 -0.17 6.37
CA GLY A 170 10.45 1.12 5.69
C GLY A 170 11.46 1.13 4.54
N ARG A 171 12.57 0.39 4.64
CA ARG A 171 13.68 0.40 3.68
C ARG A 171 13.81 -0.88 2.84
N GLY A 172 13.15 -1.96 3.23
CA GLY A 172 13.19 -3.23 2.50
C GLY A 172 14.42 -4.09 2.78
N SER A 173 15.27 -3.72 3.73
CA SER A 173 16.39 -4.52 4.24
C SER A 173 16.89 -3.97 5.58
N CYS A 174 17.75 -4.77 6.24
CA CYS A 174 18.86 -4.21 6.99
C CYS A 174 19.77 -3.37 6.06
#